data_AF-A0A9X6X2F9-F1
#
_entry.id   AF-A0A9X6X2F9-F1
#
_cell.length_a   1.000
_cell.length_b   1.000
_cell.length_c   1.000
_cell.angle_alpha   90.00
_cell.angle_beta   90.00
_cell.angle_gamma   90.00
#
_symmetry.space_group_name_H-M   'P 1'
#
loop_
_entity.id
_entity.type
_entity.pdbx_description
1 polymer ?
#
loop_
_entity_poly.entity_id
_entity_poly.type
_entity_poly.pdbx_seq_one_letter_code
_entity_poly.pdbx_strand_id
1 'polypeptide(L)' 'MWGLGKKRSKLGRWLDSHGLYQKDLQKESKINRTTISRICNDPYYIPSQSTIKKLLAAIRKIDPNKKMSDFWDM' A
#
# COMPACT_ATOMS: atom_id res chain seq x y z
N MET A 1 14.70 15.19 1.34
CA MET A 1 13.34 14.99 0.79
C MET A 1 13.29 13.65 0.05
N TRP A 2 12.57 12.64 0.57
CA TRP A 2 12.29 11.40 -0.16
C TRP A 2 11.24 11.66 -1.24
N GLY A 3 11.62 12.18 -2.41
CA GLY A 3 10.63 12.63 -3.39
C GLY A 3 11.08 12.98 -4.80
N LEU A 4 12.35 12.81 -5.18
CA LEU A 4 12.78 13.15 -6.53
C LEU A 4 12.46 11.99 -7.50
N GLY A 5 11.24 11.98 -8.03
CA GLY A 5 10.88 11.29 -9.28
C GLY A 5 10.29 9.87 -9.17
N LYS A 6 10.20 9.27 -7.99
CA LYS A 6 9.53 7.95 -7.87
C LYS A 6 8.02 8.14 -7.99
N LYS A 7 7.43 7.51 -9.00
CA LYS A 7 5.97 7.34 -9.09
C LYS A 7 5.50 6.70 -7.77
N ARG A 8 4.38 7.20 -7.25
CA ARG A 8 3.73 6.67 -6.03
C ARG A 8 2.30 6.31 -6.39
N SER A 9 1.86 5.15 -5.95
CA SER A 9 0.45 4.77 -6.00
C SER A 9 -0.35 5.52 -4.94
N LYS A 10 -1.68 5.39 -4.97
CA LYS A 10 -2.55 5.91 -3.91
C LYS A 10 -2.17 5.34 -2.54
N LEU A 11 -1.86 4.03 -2.47
CA LEU A 11 -1.38 3.41 -1.23
C LEU A 11 -0.02 3.96 -0.79
N GLY A 12 0.91 4.14 -1.72
CA GLY A 12 2.22 4.72 -1.42
C GLY A 12 2.11 6.12 -0.83
N ARG A 13 1.25 6.96 -1.42
CA ARG A 13 0.97 8.32 -0.91
C ARG A 13 0.31 8.28 0.47
N TRP A 14 -0.62 7.37 0.70
CA TRP A 14 -1.27 7.19 2.00
C TRP A 14 -0.27 6.79 3.09
N LEU A 15 0.66 5.87 2.80
CA LEU A 15 1.73 5.51 3.74
C LEU A 15 2.60 6.72 4.08
N ASP A 16 3.04 7.46 3.05
CA ASP A 16 3.87 8.65 3.24
C ASP A 16 3.13 9.71 4.09
N SER A 17 1.82 9.90 3.89
CA SER A 17 1.02 10.88 4.65
C SER A 17 0.78 10.47 6.11
N HIS A 18 0.87 9.18 6.44
CA HIS A 18 0.71 8.65 7.80
C HIS A 18 2.06 8.40 8.50
N GLY A 19 3.19 8.74 7.85
CA GLY A 19 4.53 8.47 8.39
C GLY A 19 4.85 6.97 8.51
N LEU A 20 4.18 6.12 7.74
CA LEU A 20 4.32 4.66 7.78
C LEU A 20 5.35 4.17 6.78
N TYR A 21 6.15 3.18 7.16
CA TYR A 21 7.13 2.57 6.25
C TYR A 21 6.57 1.32 5.56
N GLN A 22 6.99 1.11 4.31
CA GLN A 22 6.64 -0.09 3.54
C GLN A 22 7.03 -1.40 4.25
N LYS A 23 8.12 -1.39 5.03
CA LYS A 23 8.58 -2.55 5.84
C LYS A 23 7.56 -2.93 6.92
N ASP A 24 6.85 -1.96 7.50
CA ASP A 24 5.88 -2.22 8.57
C ASP A 24 4.63 -2.84 7.96
N LEU A 25 4.18 -2.28 6.83
CA LEU A 25 3.11 -2.86 6.03
C LEU A 25 3.45 -4.28 5.54
N GLN A 26 4.70 -4.50 5.13
CA GLN A 26 5.20 -5.83 4.73
C GLN A 26 5.09 -6.84 5.87
N LYS A 27 5.58 -6.49 7.06
CA LYS A 27 5.55 -7.35 8.26
C LYS A 27 4.12 -7.70 8.66
N GLU A 28 3.23 -6.71 8.64
CA GLU A 28 1.85 -6.87 9.07
C GLU A 28 1.00 -7.67 8.08
N SER A 29 1.16 -7.39 6.78
CA SER A 29 0.41 -8.06 5.71
C SER A 29 0.98 -9.43 5.32
N LYS A 30 2.21 -9.76 5.77
CA LYS A 30 2.97 -10.96 5.37
C LYS A 30 3.14 -11.09 3.85
N ILE A 31 3.24 -9.96 3.15
CA ILE A 31 3.49 -9.91 1.72
C ILE A 31 4.99 -9.71 1.49
N ASN A 32 5.53 -10.25 0.40
CA ASN A 32 6.94 -10.08 0.10
C ASN A 32 7.28 -8.59 -0.19
N ARG A 33 8.53 -8.21 0.07
CA ARG A 33 9.02 -6.83 -0.10
C ARG A 33 8.86 -6.32 -1.54
N THR A 34 9.13 -7.16 -2.53
CA THR A 34 9.10 -6.78 -3.96
C THR A 34 7.69 -6.38 -4.38
N THR A 35 6.69 -7.14 -3.96
CA THR A 35 5.27 -6.89 -4.20
C THR A 35 4.81 -5.63 -3.48
N ILE A 36 5.13 -5.44 -2.20
CA ILE A 36 4.80 -4.20 -1.48
C ILE A 36 5.41 -2.98 -2.18
N SER A 37 6.69 -3.07 -2.56
CA SER A 37 7.38 -2.00 -3.27
C SER A 37 6.68 -1.67 -4.59
N ARG A 38 6.30 -2.70 -5.38
CA ARG A 38 5.56 -2.50 -6.62
C ARG A 38 4.21 -1.83 -6.37
N ILE A 39 3.45 -2.31 -5.39
CA ILE A 39 2.15 -1.75 -5.02
C ILE A 39 2.25 -0.29 -4.58
N CYS A 40 3.31 0.09 -3.85
CA CYS A 40 3.46 1.47 -3.36
C CYS A 40 4.00 2.43 -4.42
N ASN A 41 4.72 1.93 -5.43
CA ASN A 41 5.42 2.78 -6.41
C ASN A 41 4.80 2.76 -7.81
N ASP A 42 3.98 1.77 -8.15
CA ASP A 42 3.31 1.65 -9.45
C ASP A 42 1.80 1.98 -9.30
N PRO A 43 1.34 3.14 -9.77
CA PRO A 43 -0.08 3.54 -9.65
C PRO A 43 -1.02 2.70 -10.52
N TYR A 44 -0.51 2.00 -11.54
CA TYR A 44 -1.31 1.16 -12.43
C TYR A 44 -1.31 -0.31 -12.04
N TYR A 45 -0.49 -0.69 -11.06
CA TYR A 45 -0.42 -2.07 -10.60
C TYR A 45 -1.58 -2.41 -9.67
N ILE A 46 -2.47 -3.27 -10.15
CA ILE A 46 -3.54 -3.88 -9.38
C ILE A 46 -3.09 -5.28 -8.95
N PRO A 47 -2.84 -5.51 -7.66
CA PRO A 47 -2.46 -6.83 -7.16
C PRO A 47 -3.67 -7.78 -7.12
N SER A 48 -3.42 -9.07 -6.87
CA SER A 48 -4.50 -10.06 -6.76
C SER A 48 -5.45 -9.78 -5.59
N GLN A 49 -6.71 -10.21 -5.71
CA GLN A 49 -7.73 -10.08 -4.66
C GLN A 49 -7.25 -10.60 -3.29
N SER A 50 -6.48 -11.68 -3.26
CA SER A 50 -5.93 -12.24 -2.01
C SER A 50 -4.90 -11.32 -1.35
N THR A 51 -4.06 -10.66 -2.15
CA THR A 51 -3.08 -9.68 -1.70
C THR A 51 -3.78 -8.43 -1.17
N ILE A 52 -4.81 -7.97 -1.88
CA ILE A 52 -5.59 -6.80 -1.48
C ILE A 52 -6.30 -7.03 -0.15
N LYS A 53 -6.92 -8.20 0.06
CA LYS A 53 -7.53 -8.56 1.34
C LYS A 53 -6.52 -8.51 2.50
N LYS A 54 -5.31 -9.04 2.33
CA LYS A 54 -4.24 -9.00 3.34
C LYS A 54 -3.79 -7.56 3.63
N LEU A 55 -3.61 -6.75 2.59
CA LEU A 55 -3.27 -5.34 2.74
C LEU A 55 -4.34 -4.56 3.46
N LEU A 56 -5.61 -4.69 3.05
CA LEU A 56 -6.72 -4.02 3.71
C LEU A 56 -6.86 -4.44 5.16
N ALA A 57 -6.64 -5.72 5.49
CA ALA A 57 -6.63 -6.17 6.88
C ALA A 57 -5.53 -5.48 7.70
N ALA A 58 -4.32 -5.32 7.15
CA ALA A 58 -3.22 -4.60 7.81
C ALA A 58 -3.51 -3.09 7.94
N ILE A 59 -3.99 -2.46 6.87
CA ILE A 59 -4.33 -1.03 6.82
C ILE A 59 -5.45 -0.71 7.81
N ARG A 60 -6.48 -1.56 7.91
CA ARG A 60 -7.63 -1.36 8.80
C ARG A 60 -7.32 -1.45 10.28
N LYS A 61 -6.16 -2.00 10.66
CA LYS A 61 -5.65 -1.91 12.03
C LYS A 61 -5.25 -0.49 12.41
N ILE A 62 -4.94 0.34 11.41
CA ILE A 62 -4.49 1.72 11.55
C ILE A 62 -5.65 2.67 11.25
N ASP A 63 -6.34 2.45 10.12
CA ASP A 63 -7.51 3.21 9.71
C ASP A 63 -8.65 2.27 9.28
N PRO A 64 -9.60 1.96 10.18
CA PRO A 64 -10.64 0.96 9.96
C PRO A 64 -11.61 1.32 8.84
N ASN A 65 -11.70 2.60 8.46
CA ASN A 65 -12.64 3.08 7.45
C ASN A 65 -12.14 2.86 6.02
N LYS A 66 -10.88 2.46 5.84
CA LYS A 66 -10.29 2.30 4.51
C LYS A 66 -10.91 1.16 3.72
N LYS A 67 -11.17 1.45 2.45
CA LYS A 67 -11.75 0.57 1.45
C LYS A 67 -10.77 0.31 0.32
N MET A 68 -11.11 -0.68 -0.48
CA MET A 68 -10.33 -1.10 -1.63
C MET A 68 -10.23 0.01 -2.68
N SER A 69 -11.35 0.69 -2.93
CA SER A 69 -11.51 1.81 -3.86
C SER A 69 -10.65 3.02 -3.51
N ASP A 70 -10.23 3.16 -2.24
CA ASP A 70 -9.37 4.27 -1.81
C ASP A 70 -7.95 4.13 -2.38
N PHE A 71 -7.55 2.91 -2.75
CA PHE A 71 -6.18 2.58 -3.16
C PHE A 71 -6.05 2.12 -4.60
N TRP A 72 -7.10 1.48 -5.14
CA TRP A 72 -7.13 0.98 -6.52
C TRP A 72 -8.45 1.38 -7.18
N ASP A 73 -8.38 1.90 -8.40
CA ASP A 73 -9.55 2.18 -9.23
C ASP A 73 -10.00 0.87 -9.88
N MET A 74 -11.09 0.27 -9.38
CA MET A 74 -11.75 -0.91 -9.94
C MET A 74 -13.24 -0.69 -10.12
#